data_AF-F4GNK7-F1
#
_entry.id   AF-F4GNK7-F1
#
_cell.length_a   1.000
_cell.length_b   1.000
_cell.length_c   1.000
_cell.angle_alpha   90.00
_cell.angle_beta   90.00
_cell.angle_gamma   90.00
#
_symmetry.space_group_name_H-M   'P 1'
#
loop_
_entity.id
_entity.type
_entity.pdbx_description
1 polymer ?
#
loop_
_entity_poly.entity_id
_entity_poly.type
_entity_poly.pdbx_seq_one_letter_code
_entity_poly.pdbx_strand_id
1 'polypeptide(L)' 'MATPKRSSRILAEIYETANGLHGAGLISKRRMGEFKALCNLDVDAMPPQKIKALREKAHMSQAVFAAGAYQRFRNGK' A
#
# COMPACT_ATOMS: atom_id res chain seq x y z
N MET A 1 1.81 -15.04 -10.69
CA MET A 1 3.22 -14.95 -10.26
C MET A 1 3.26 -14.05 -9.04
N ALA A 2 3.60 -14.60 -7.88
CA ALA A 2 3.69 -13.83 -6.63
C ALA A 2 4.86 -12.84 -6.75
N THR A 3 4.57 -11.56 -6.59
CA THR A 3 5.60 -10.53 -6.52
C THR A 3 6.41 -10.72 -5.23
N PRO A 4 7.75 -10.64 -5.26
CA PRO A 4 8.55 -10.81 -4.06
C PRO A 4 8.20 -9.70 -3.05
N LYS A 5 7.92 -10.10 -1.80
CA LYS A 5 7.65 -9.20 -0.67
C LYS A 5 8.86 -8.30 -0.46
N ARG A 6 8.86 -7.12 -1.07
CA ARG A 6 9.88 -6.10 -0.79
C ARG A 6 9.62 -5.55 0.61
N SER A 7 10.54 -5.83 1.53
CA SER A 7 10.60 -5.13 2.81
C SER A 7 10.85 -3.64 2.53
N SER A 8 9.79 -2.85 2.55
CA SER A 8 9.89 -1.40 2.42
C SER A 8 10.62 -0.86 3.64
N ARG A 9 11.77 -0.19 3.44
CA ARG A 9 12.51 0.47 4.51
C ARG A 9 11.59 1.39 5.32
N ILE A 10 10.72 2.14 4.64
CA ILE A 10 9.77 3.05 5.28
C ILE A 10 8.83 2.31 6.24
N LEU A 11 8.35 1.12 5.87
CA LEU A 11 7.47 0.34 6.75
C LEU A 11 8.22 -0.17 7.99
N ALA A 12 9.50 -0.48 7.87
CA ALA A 12 10.34 -0.84 9.01
C ALA A 12 10.53 0.36 9.97
N GLU A 13 10.85 1.55 9.44
CA GLU A 13 11.01 2.77 10.25
C GLU A 13 9.69 3.14 10.99
N ILE A 14 8.55 3.01 10.30
CA ILE A 14 7.22 3.25 10.90
C ILE A 14 6.96 2.23 12.01
N TYR A 15 7.29 0.96 11.80
CA TYR A 15 7.11 -0.09 12.80
C TYR A 15 7.95 0.16 14.06
N GLU A 16 9.22 0.55 13.89
CA GLU A 16 10.10 0.92 15.02
C GLU A 16 9.57 2.15 15.77
N THR A 17 9.12 3.17 15.04
CA THR A 17 8.50 4.36 15.66
C THR A 17 7.26 3.97 16.47
N ALA A 18 6.40 3.11 15.94
CA ALA A 18 5.22 2.63 16.64
C ALA A 18 5.58 1.82 17.90
N ASN A 19 6.63 1.00 17.87
CA ASN A 19 7.14 0.30 19.05
C ASN A 19 7.58 1.29 20.14
N GLY A 20 8.32 2.33 19.77
CA GLY A 20 8.73 3.39 20.70
C GLY A 20 7.53 4.10 21.35
N LEU A 21 6.53 4.47 20.54
CA LEU A 21 5.30 5.09 21.04
C LEU A 21 4.50 4.16 21.97
N HIS A 22 4.47 2.86 21.68
CA HIS A 22 3.80 1.88 22.54
C HIS A 22 4.54 1.68 23.86
N GLY A 23 5.87 1.61 23.82
CA GLY A 23 6.72 1.54 25.01
C GLY A 23 6.59 2.77 25.91
N ALA A 24 6.38 3.96 25.31
CA ALA A 24 6.10 5.20 26.03
C ALA A 24 4.64 5.35 26.51
N GLY A 25 3.76 4.38 26.23
CA GLY A 25 2.34 4.42 26.61
C GLY A 25 1.48 5.40 25.79
N LEU A 26 2.02 5.99 24.72
CA LEU A 26 1.34 6.98 23.89
C LEU A 26 0.36 6.36 22.89
N ILE A 27 0.51 5.07 22.59
CA ILE A 27 -0.44 4.30 21.78
C ILE A 27 -0.86 3.03 22.49
N SER A 28 -2.13 2.66 22.31
CA SER A 28 -2.68 1.44 22.90
C SER A 28 -2.23 0.17 22.17
N LYS A 29 -2.36 -0.98 22.83
CA LYS A 29 -2.16 -2.30 22.21
C LYS A 29 -3.02 -2.49 20.96
N ARG A 30 -4.24 -1.94 20.95
CA ARG A 30 -5.12 -1.93 19.76
C ARG A 30 -4.46 -1.20 18.60
N ARG A 31 -3.98 0.03 18.83
CA ARG A 31 -3.31 0.83 17.79
C ARG A 31 -2.00 0.19 17.32
N MET A 32 -1.25 -0.45 18.21
CA MET A 32 -0.07 -1.23 17.82
C MET A 32 -0.44 -2.42 16.91
N GLY A 33 -1.58 -3.06 17.15
CA GLY A 33 -2.12 -4.10 16.28
C GLY A 33 -2.48 -3.59 14.88
N GLU A 34 -3.05 -2.39 14.78
CA GLU A 34 -3.34 -1.73 13.50
C GLU A 34 -2.05 -1.46 12.70
N PHE A 35 -0.99 -0.92 13.34
CA PHE A 35 0.31 -0.74 12.70
C PHE A 35 0.91 -2.05 12.19
N LYS A 36 0.83 -3.13 12.98
CA LYS A 36 1.26 -4.48 12.55
C LYS A 36 0.52 -4.95 11.31
N ALA A 37 -0.79 -4.77 11.27
CA ALA A 37 -1.61 -5.18 10.14
C ALA A 37 -1.25 -4.37 8.88
N LEU A 38 -1.09 -3.05 9.00
CA LEU A 38 -0.77 -2.17 7.87
C LEU A 38 0.64 -2.43 7.31
N CYS A 39 1.63 -2.69 8.17
CA CYS A 39 2.99 -3.02 7.72
C CYS A 39 3.07 -4.39 7.01
N ASN A 40 2.08 -5.26 7.23
CA ASN A 40 1.98 -6.57 6.62
C ASN A 40 0.87 -6.67 5.56
N LEU A 41 0.33 -5.53 5.08
CA LEU A 41 -0.70 -5.54 4.05
C LEU A 41 -0.11 -6.12 2.76
N ASP A 42 -0.58 -7.30 2.38
CA ASP A 42 -0.23 -7.88 1.10
C ASP A 42 -1.11 -7.24 0.02
N VAL A 43 -0.48 -6.78 -1.05
CA VAL A 43 -1.17 -6.16 -2.18
C VAL A 43 -0.92 -7.03 -3.39
N ASP A 44 -1.94 -7.78 -3.77
CA ASP A 44 -1.87 -8.66 -4.93
C ASP A 44 -1.63 -7.85 -6.21
N ALA A 45 -0.60 -8.26 -6.95
CA ALA A 45 -0.34 -7.70 -8.27
C ALA A 45 -1.53 -7.98 -9.21
N MET A 46 -2.13 -6.93 -9.76
CA MET A 46 -3.18 -7.08 -10.75
C MET A 46 -2.57 -7.56 -12.09
N PRO A 47 -3.05 -8.67 -12.67
CA PRO A 47 -2.54 -9.15 -13.94
C PRO A 47 -2.88 -8.18 -15.09
N PRO A 48 -2.04 -8.08 -16.14
CA PRO A 48 -2.23 -7.14 -17.24
C PRO A 48 -3.61 -7.20 -17.91
N GLN A 49 -4.20 -8.38 -18.01
CA GLN A 49 -5.51 -8.61 -18.60
C GLN A 49 -6.63 -7.92 -17.79
N LYS A 50 -6.55 -7.98 -16.46
CA LYS A 50 -7.51 -7.28 -15.58
C LYS A 50 -7.33 -5.77 -15.67
N ILE A 51 -6.09 -5.28 -15.78
CA ILE A 51 -5.79 -3.86 -15.99
C ILE A 51 -6.42 -3.38 -17.31
N LYS A 52 -6.24 -4.14 -18.40
CA LYS A 52 -6.82 -3.82 -19.71
C LYS A 52 -8.34 -3.78 -19.67
N ALA A 53 -8.97 -4.81 -19.09
CA ALA A 53 -10.43 -4.88 -18.98
C ALA A 53 -11.00 -3.72 -18.15
N LEU A 54 -10.33 -3.33 -17.06
CA LEU A 54 -10.74 -2.19 -16.24
C LEU A 54 -10.68 -0.88 -17.03
N ARG A 55 -9.59 -0.65 -17.77
CA ARG A 55 -9.42 0.54 -18.62
C ARG A 55 -10.53 0.65 -19.68
N GLU A 56 -10.82 -0.47 -20.35
CA GLU A 56 -11.83 -0.52 -21.42
C GLU A 56 -13.24 -0.32 -20.85
N LYS A 57 -13.57 -0.95 -19.72
CA LYS A 57 -14.83 -0.74 -19.00
C LYS A 57 -15.03 0.71 -18.56
N ALA A 58 -13.94 1.40 -18.20
CA ALA A 58 -13.97 2.81 -17.83
C ALA A 58 -13.96 3.77 -19.04
N HIS A 59 -13.87 3.26 -20.28
CA HIS A 59 -13.75 4.05 -21.51
C HIS A 59 -12.60 5.05 -21.48
N MET A 60 -11.49 4.71 -20.82
CA MET A 60 -10.34 5.59 -20.68
C MET A 60 -9.27 5.29 -21.72
N SER A 61 -8.66 6.35 -22.26
CA SER A 61 -7.42 6.22 -23.02
C SER A 61 -6.30 5.72 -22.12
N GLN A 62 -5.27 5.09 -22.71
CA GLN A 62 -4.13 4.58 -21.94
C GLN A 62 -3.42 5.69 -21.16
N ALA A 63 -3.28 6.89 -21.76
CA ALA A 63 -2.62 8.03 -21.12
C ALA A 63 -3.40 8.53 -19.89
N VAL A 64 -4.72 8.67 -19.99
CA VAL A 64 -5.55 9.14 -18.86
C VAL A 64 -5.60 8.09 -17.75
N PHE A 65 -5.71 6.81 -18.11
CA PHE A 65 -5.67 5.71 -17.13
C PHE A 65 -4.32 5.64 -16.40
N ALA A 66 -3.21 5.78 -17.12
CA ALA A 66 -1.87 5.80 -16.54
C ALA A 66 -1.63 7.05 -15.66
N ALA A 67 -2.10 8.22 -16.08
CA ALA A 67 -2.00 9.45 -15.29
C ALA A 67 -2.75 9.33 -13.96
N GLY A 68 -3.96 8.73 -13.97
CA GLY A 68 -4.71 8.43 -12.76
C GLY A 68 -3.98 7.45 -11.83
N ALA A 69 -3.40 6.38 -12.39
CA ALA A 69 -2.60 5.42 -11.63
C ALA A 69 -1.38 6.11 -10.98
N TYR A 70 -0.67 6.97 -11.72
CA TYR A 70 0.49 7.71 -11.21
C TYR A 70 0.13 8.71 -10.10
N GLN A 71 -1.00 9.43 -10.25
CA GLN A 71 -1.53 10.34 -9.22
C GLN A 71 -1.84 9.61 -7.91
N ARG A 72 -2.40 8.39 -7.99
CA ARG A 72 -2.67 7.55 -6.81
C ARG A 72 -1.37 7.21 -6.06
N PHE A 73 -0.32 6.82 -6.78
CA PHE A 73 0.98 6.53 -6.18
C PHE A 73 1.64 7.77 -5.57
N ARG A 74 1.51 8.94 -6.20
CA ARG A 74 2.06 10.20 -5.66
C ARG A 74 1.34 10.68 -4.41
N ASN A 75 0.04 10.44 -4.31
CA ASN A 75 -0.80 10.99 -3.25
C ASN A 75 -0.89 10.09 -1.99
N GLY A 76 -0.16 8.97 -1.93
CA GLY A 76 0.08 8.20 -0.71
C GLY A 76 -1.16 7.75 0.08
N LYS A 77 -2.31 7.63 -0.59
CA LYS A 77 -3.54 7.10 0.00
C LYS A 77 -3.77 5.66 -0.48
#